data_AF-A0A1B6CGI8-F1
#
_entry.id   AF-A0A1B6CGI8-F1
#
_cell.length_a   1.000
_cell.length_b   1.000
_cell.length_c   1.000
_cell.angle_alpha   90.00
_cell.angle_beta   90.00
_cell.angle_gamma   90.00
#
_symmetry.space_group_name_H-M   'P 1'
#
loop_
_entity.id
_entity.type
_entity.pdbx_description
1 polymer ?
#
loop_
_entity_poly.entity_id
_entity_poly.type
_entity_poly.pdbx_seq_one_letter_code
_entity_poly.pdbx_strand_id
1 'polypeptide(L)'
;SKKPIVLIDQIDAPIIESISYNNSGTNNTVLFLKNILHRFLNDNLYIERVYITASSVMLSDVLLSDIKDIKYFPFLHDHSLVDYHGFTESEVRKLFEIQHISDRLDDAKKWYDGYKNLKDGTKVFSIAIIHFLKSNRVKSYWVLSGSLPNLQNIFVAPEIHAEMINLVRHKTITIKKINNITIDHLICFQHFIHSPLTIQCENISDLFFQYLCDNGYLHIIKTIGDSLTLTIPNSEIAHEILHNLYTAKLKSKQFKFNLVEDWALTNALESLRVKNANVTLP
;
A
#
# COMPACT_ATOMS: atom_id res chain seq x y z
N SER A 1 -29.49 -11.86 -27.35
CA SER A 1 -28.01 -11.84 -27.28
C SER A 1 -27.58 -12.14 -25.86
N LYS A 2 -26.36 -12.64 -25.63
CA LYS A 2 -25.80 -12.72 -24.27
C LYS A 2 -25.27 -11.34 -23.87
N LYS A 3 -25.59 -10.89 -22.66
CA LYS A 3 -25.06 -9.65 -22.10
C LYS A 3 -23.57 -9.82 -21.79
N PRO A 4 -22.70 -8.84 -22.08
CA PRO A 4 -21.28 -8.91 -21.76
C PRO A 4 -20.98 -8.89 -20.25
N ILE A 5 -19.81 -9.43 -19.91
CA ILE A 5 -19.13 -9.19 -18.63
C ILE A 5 -18.07 -8.11 -18.88
N VAL A 6 -18.01 -7.10 -18.02
CA VAL A 6 -17.04 -6.00 -18.13
C VAL A 6 -15.96 -6.15 -17.07
N LEU A 7 -14.70 -5.99 -17.46
CA LEU A 7 -13.56 -5.93 -16.55
C LEU A 7 -13.06 -4.49 -16.52
N ILE A 8 -13.01 -3.88 -15.34
CA ILE A 8 -12.49 -2.53 -15.12
C ILE A 8 -11.24 -2.67 -14.25
N ASP A 9 -10.10 -2.27 -14.80
CA ASP A 9 -8.84 -2.31 -14.07
C ASP A 9 -8.54 -0.96 -13.41
N GLN A 10 -8.05 -0.99 -12.17
CA GLN A 10 -7.57 0.15 -11.39
C GLN A 10 -8.50 1.37 -11.44
N ILE A 11 -9.76 1.17 -11.05
CA ILE A 11 -10.80 2.20 -11.13
C ILE A 11 -10.47 3.47 -10.32
N ASP A 12 -9.63 3.34 -9.29
CA ASP A 12 -9.20 4.39 -8.39
C ASP A 12 -7.96 5.15 -8.86
N ALA A 13 -7.30 4.72 -9.94
CA ALA A 13 -6.09 5.34 -10.46
C ALA A 13 -6.24 6.86 -10.72
N PRO A 14 -7.34 7.38 -11.32
CA PRO A 14 -7.47 8.82 -11.53
C PRO A 14 -7.63 9.61 -10.22
N ILE A 15 -8.22 9.01 -9.18
CA ILE A 15 -8.30 9.63 -7.85
C ILE A 15 -6.91 9.67 -7.23
N ILE A 16 -6.17 8.55 -7.27
CA ILE A 16 -4.80 8.47 -6.75
C ILE A 16 -3.93 9.54 -7.40
N GLU A 17 -4.02 9.72 -8.72
CA GLU A 17 -3.29 10.74 -9.46
C GLU A 17 -3.69 12.15 -9.01
N SER A 18 -5.00 12.44 -8.91
CA SER A 18 -5.48 13.75 -8.47
C SER A 18 -5.00 14.10 -7.05
N ILE A 19 -5.08 13.16 -6.12
CA ILE A 19 -4.58 13.29 -4.75
C ILE A 19 -3.06 13.54 -4.77
N SER A 20 -2.33 12.76 -5.57
CA SER A 20 -0.87 12.75 -5.58
C SER A 20 -0.22 14.01 -6.16
N TYR A 21 -0.86 14.68 -7.12
CA TYR A 21 -0.25 15.80 -7.86
C TYR A 21 -0.85 17.18 -7.53
N ASN A 22 -1.68 17.27 -6.49
CA ASN A 22 -2.32 18.52 -6.03
C ASN A 22 -3.09 19.26 -7.13
N ASN A 23 -3.73 18.52 -8.03
CA ASN A 23 -4.61 19.15 -9.00
C ASN A 23 -5.84 19.66 -8.24
N SER A 24 -6.25 20.92 -8.48
CA SER A 24 -7.42 21.57 -7.86
C SER A 24 -8.77 20.92 -8.26
N GLY A 25 -8.75 19.69 -8.76
CA GLY A 25 -9.85 18.97 -9.37
C GLY A 25 -10.18 17.63 -8.74
N THR A 26 -9.70 17.28 -7.53
CA THR A 26 -10.05 15.99 -6.91
C THR A 26 -11.55 15.81 -6.76
N ASN A 27 -12.26 16.83 -6.26
CA ASN A 27 -13.72 16.79 -6.17
C ASN A 27 -14.37 16.59 -7.55
N ASN A 28 -13.94 17.37 -8.55
CA ASN A 28 -14.48 17.26 -9.91
C ASN A 28 -14.19 15.89 -10.54
N THR A 29 -13.01 15.33 -10.30
CA THR A 29 -12.59 14.00 -10.80
C THR A 29 -13.46 12.92 -10.17
N VAL A 30 -13.64 12.95 -8.86
CA VAL A 30 -14.49 11.99 -8.14
C VAL A 30 -15.94 12.11 -8.62
N LEU A 31 -16.51 13.31 -8.68
CA LEU A 31 -17.88 13.53 -9.14
C LEU A 31 -18.09 13.08 -10.59
N PHE A 32 -17.14 13.37 -11.47
CA PHE A 32 -17.16 12.93 -12.87
C PHE A 32 -17.18 11.41 -12.97
N LEU A 33 -16.26 10.73 -12.29
CA LEU A 33 -16.19 9.26 -12.28
C LEU A 33 -17.44 8.63 -11.65
N LYS A 34 -17.91 9.14 -10.51
CA LYS A 34 -19.15 8.67 -9.87
C LYS A 34 -20.32 8.73 -10.84
N ASN A 35 -20.49 9.84 -11.55
CA ASN A 35 -21.59 10.00 -12.51
C ASN A 35 -21.51 9.02 -13.68
N ILE A 36 -20.30 8.77 -14.20
CA ILE A 36 -20.10 7.79 -15.28
C ILE A 36 -20.37 6.38 -14.78
N LEU A 37 -19.80 6.00 -13.64
CA LEU A 37 -19.95 4.67 -13.06
C LEU A 37 -21.40 4.39 -12.67
N HIS A 38 -22.11 5.38 -12.13
CA HIS A 38 -23.53 5.24 -11.82
C HIS A 38 -24.35 4.90 -13.07
N ARG A 39 -24.20 5.67 -14.14
CA ARG A 39 -24.91 5.40 -15.41
C ARG A 39 -24.49 4.07 -16.04
N PHE A 40 -23.21 3.72 -15.95
CA PHE A 40 -22.67 2.53 -16.57
C PHE A 40 -23.02 1.25 -15.81
N LEU A 41 -23.09 1.28 -14.48
CA LEU A 41 -23.27 0.12 -13.62
C LEU A 41 -24.70 -0.05 -13.12
N ASN A 42 -25.41 1.02 -12.75
CA ASN A 42 -26.78 0.93 -12.23
C ASN A 42 -27.84 0.99 -13.32
N ASP A 43 -27.70 1.91 -14.28
CA ASP A 43 -28.75 2.19 -15.27
C ASP A 43 -28.65 1.28 -16.52
N ASN A 44 -27.61 0.44 -16.59
CA ASN A 44 -27.28 -0.32 -17.79
C ASN A 44 -27.82 -1.75 -17.75
N LEU A 45 -28.99 -1.94 -18.36
CA LEU A 45 -29.63 -3.26 -18.48
C LEU A 45 -28.90 -4.22 -19.45
N TYR A 46 -27.86 -3.75 -20.16
CA TYR A 46 -27.15 -4.56 -21.16
C TYR A 46 -25.93 -5.28 -20.59
N ILE A 47 -25.50 -5.01 -19.36
CA ILE A 47 -24.37 -5.68 -18.72
C ILE A 47 -24.88 -6.82 -17.83
N GLU A 48 -24.19 -7.97 -17.86
CA GLU A 48 -24.50 -9.10 -16.99
C GLU A 48 -23.83 -8.93 -15.63
N ARG A 49 -22.51 -8.68 -15.62
CA ARG A 49 -21.67 -8.51 -14.43
C ARG A 49 -20.49 -7.60 -14.73
N VAL A 50 -19.94 -7.01 -13.67
CA VAL A 50 -18.68 -6.27 -13.71
C VAL A 50 -17.72 -6.84 -12.68
N TYR A 51 -16.46 -6.97 -13.07
CA TYR A 51 -15.35 -7.24 -12.17
C TYR A 51 -14.43 -6.02 -12.17
N ILE A 52 -14.17 -5.48 -10.98
CA ILE A 52 -13.46 -4.21 -10.81
C ILE A 52 -12.24 -4.48 -9.92
N THR A 53 -11.08 -4.00 -10.35
CA THR A 53 -9.89 -3.93 -9.49
C THR A 53 -9.67 -2.48 -9.04
N ALA A 54 -9.10 -2.35 -7.85
CA ALA A 54 -8.70 -1.08 -7.26
C ALA A 54 -7.46 -1.31 -6.41
N SER A 55 -6.61 -0.29 -6.29
CA SER A 55 -5.45 -0.34 -5.41
C SER A 55 -5.85 -0.14 -3.95
N SER A 56 -6.93 0.61 -3.71
CA SER A 56 -7.50 0.83 -2.39
C SER A 56 -9.00 0.65 -2.37
N VAL A 57 -9.46 -0.22 -1.46
CA VAL A 57 -10.88 -0.42 -1.17
C VAL A 57 -11.49 0.90 -0.72
N MET A 58 -10.77 1.61 0.15
CA MET A 58 -11.13 2.92 0.67
C MET A 58 -11.42 3.95 -0.44
N LEU A 59 -10.60 4.00 -1.49
CA LEU A 59 -10.78 4.93 -2.60
C LEU A 59 -11.88 4.47 -3.56
N SER A 60 -11.94 3.17 -3.83
CA SER A 60 -12.99 2.59 -4.68
C SER A 60 -14.38 2.74 -4.07
N ASP A 61 -14.50 2.68 -2.74
CA ASP A 61 -15.77 2.83 -2.04
C ASP A 61 -16.36 4.23 -2.23
N VAL A 62 -15.53 5.27 -2.25
CA VAL A 62 -15.98 6.64 -2.56
C VAL A 62 -16.62 6.72 -3.95
N LEU A 63 -16.07 5.98 -4.93
CA LEU A 63 -16.59 5.93 -6.30
C LEU A 63 -17.86 5.09 -6.42
N LEU A 64 -17.93 4.00 -5.66
CA LEU A 64 -18.91 2.93 -5.82
C LEU A 64 -20.03 2.97 -4.78
N SER A 65 -20.00 3.94 -3.85
CA SER A 65 -20.94 4.04 -2.71
C SER A 65 -22.42 3.98 -3.11
N ASP A 66 -22.75 4.47 -4.30
CA ASP A 66 -24.13 4.59 -4.79
C ASP A 66 -24.48 3.49 -5.80
N ILE A 67 -23.60 2.50 -5.99
CA ILE A 67 -23.79 1.36 -6.90
C ILE A 67 -24.48 0.22 -6.16
N LYS A 68 -25.55 -0.32 -6.76
CA LYS A 68 -26.32 -1.41 -6.16
C LYS A 68 -25.56 -2.73 -6.32
N ASP A 69 -25.70 -3.61 -5.32
CA ASP A 69 -25.21 -4.99 -5.35
C ASP A 69 -23.68 -5.15 -5.57
N ILE A 70 -22.89 -4.13 -5.20
CA ILE A 70 -21.43 -4.21 -5.22
C ILE A 70 -20.94 -5.08 -4.05
N LYS A 71 -20.00 -6.00 -4.32
CA LYS A 71 -19.34 -6.81 -3.29
C LYS A 71 -17.84 -6.60 -3.33
N TYR A 72 -17.27 -6.18 -2.21
CA TYR A 72 -15.84 -6.00 -2.05
C TYR A 72 -15.15 -7.29 -1.64
N PHE A 73 -13.93 -7.47 -2.15
CA PHE A 73 -13.02 -8.58 -1.82
C PHE A 73 -11.65 -8.01 -1.42
N PRO A 74 -11.55 -7.37 -0.24
CA PRO A 74 -10.32 -6.69 0.19
C PRO A 74 -9.15 -7.66 0.37
N PHE A 75 -7.93 -7.19 0.09
CA PHE A 75 -6.71 -8.00 0.17
C PHE A 75 -6.58 -8.71 1.53
N LEU A 76 -6.43 -10.04 1.49
CA LEU A 76 -6.25 -10.93 2.65
C LEU A 76 -7.43 -11.01 3.63
N HIS A 77 -8.60 -10.45 3.31
CA HIS A 77 -9.79 -10.63 4.13
C HIS A 77 -10.43 -12.01 3.95
N ASP A 78 -11.38 -12.36 4.82
CA ASP A 78 -12.11 -13.62 4.74
C ASP A 78 -13.11 -13.62 3.58
N HIS A 79 -12.67 -14.14 2.43
CA HIS A 79 -13.52 -14.40 1.27
C HIS A 79 -12.94 -15.49 0.37
N SER A 80 -13.75 -16.00 -0.57
CA SER A 80 -13.41 -17.12 -1.45
C SER A 80 -12.32 -16.83 -2.50
N LEU A 81 -11.89 -15.57 -2.64
CA LEU A 81 -10.87 -15.18 -3.62
C LEU A 81 -9.48 -15.04 -2.99
N VAL A 82 -9.35 -15.18 -1.67
CA VAL A 82 -8.13 -14.82 -0.94
C VAL A 82 -6.88 -15.57 -1.42
N ASP A 83 -7.03 -16.84 -1.79
CA ASP A 83 -5.95 -17.70 -2.28
C ASP A 83 -5.41 -17.27 -3.66
N TYR A 84 -6.12 -16.38 -4.38
CA TYR A 84 -5.73 -15.90 -5.70
C TYR A 84 -5.02 -14.53 -5.68
N HIS A 85 -4.76 -13.94 -4.50
CA HIS A 85 -4.07 -12.65 -4.39
C HIS A 85 -2.53 -12.76 -4.49
N GLY A 86 -1.99 -13.97 -4.58
CA GLY A 86 -0.55 -14.21 -4.65
C GLY A 86 -0.26 -15.70 -4.82
N PHE A 87 0.88 -16.15 -4.32
CA PHE A 87 1.24 -17.56 -4.32
C PHE A 87 1.11 -18.16 -2.93
N THR A 88 0.58 -19.37 -2.85
CA THR A 88 0.64 -20.19 -1.65
C THR A 88 2.07 -20.71 -1.42
N GLU A 89 2.38 -21.11 -0.19
CA GLU A 89 3.70 -21.68 0.12
C GLU A 89 4.04 -22.91 -0.73
N SER A 90 3.05 -23.76 -1.02
CA SER A 90 3.22 -24.95 -1.85
C SER A 90 3.53 -24.60 -3.30
N GLU A 91 2.87 -23.58 -3.87
CA GLU A 91 3.17 -23.05 -5.20
C GLU A 91 4.58 -22.48 -5.26
N VAL A 92 4.99 -21.68 -4.27
CA VAL A 92 6.36 -21.15 -4.19
C VAL A 92 7.39 -22.28 -4.15
N ARG A 93 7.21 -23.29 -3.28
CA ARG A 93 8.12 -24.44 -3.22
C ARG A 93 8.24 -25.14 -4.57
N LYS A 94 7.11 -25.42 -5.22
CA LYS A 94 7.08 -26.05 -6.55
C LYS A 94 7.77 -25.20 -7.61
N LEU A 95 7.59 -23.89 -7.60
CA LEU A 95 8.28 -22.99 -8.54
C LEU A 95 9.81 -23.03 -8.35
N PHE A 96 10.30 -23.08 -7.11
CA PHE A 96 11.73 -23.17 -6.82
C PHE A 96 12.34 -24.51 -7.24
N GLU A 97 11.59 -25.61 -7.06
CA GLU A 97 11.97 -26.94 -7.54
C GLU A 97 12.07 -26.99 -9.07
N ILE A 98 11.08 -26.44 -9.78
CA ILE A 98 11.06 -26.36 -11.26
C ILE A 98 12.24 -25.53 -11.78
N GLN A 99 12.66 -24.50 -11.05
CA GLN A 99 13.80 -23.66 -11.42
C GLN A 99 15.16 -24.22 -10.93
N HIS A 100 15.17 -25.36 -10.24
CA HIS A 100 16.37 -25.98 -9.68
C HIS A 100 17.17 -25.07 -8.73
N ILE A 101 16.47 -24.25 -7.92
CA ILE A 101 17.07 -23.31 -6.94
C ILE A 101 16.44 -23.44 -5.55
N SER A 102 16.02 -24.65 -5.17
CA SER A 102 15.36 -24.91 -3.87
C SER A 102 16.20 -24.52 -2.66
N ASP A 103 17.53 -24.50 -2.78
CA ASP A 103 18.49 -24.00 -1.79
C ASP A 103 18.33 -22.51 -1.48
N ARG A 104 17.77 -21.73 -2.42
CA ARG A 104 17.51 -20.30 -2.29
C ARG A 104 16.12 -19.95 -1.73
N LEU A 105 15.29 -20.95 -1.42
CA LEU A 105 13.92 -20.73 -0.96
C LEU A 105 13.88 -19.92 0.33
N ASP A 106 14.76 -20.21 1.28
CA ASP A 106 14.77 -19.54 2.58
C ASP A 106 15.18 -18.06 2.46
N ASP A 107 16.11 -17.73 1.55
CA ASP A 107 16.45 -16.34 1.23
C ASP A 107 15.23 -15.56 0.73
N ALA A 108 14.51 -16.16 -0.22
CA ALA A 108 13.32 -15.54 -0.80
C ALA A 108 12.21 -15.40 0.23
N LYS A 109 11.99 -16.41 1.08
CA LYS A 109 11.03 -16.33 2.17
C LYS A 109 11.38 -15.24 3.17
N LYS A 110 12.63 -15.16 3.63
CA LYS A 110 13.09 -14.14 4.58
C LYS A 110 12.82 -12.71 4.08
N TRP A 111 12.81 -12.52 2.77
CA TRP A 111 12.61 -11.21 2.15
C TRP A 111 11.15 -10.92 1.76
N TYR A 112 10.45 -11.87 1.15
CA TYR A 112 9.12 -11.67 0.53
C TYR A 112 7.94 -12.29 1.30
N ASP A 113 8.18 -13.18 2.28
CA ASP A 113 7.12 -13.77 3.13
C ASP A 113 6.61 -12.76 4.14
N GLY A 114 5.29 -12.63 4.30
CA GLY A 114 4.76 -11.66 5.25
C GLY A 114 3.26 -11.46 5.30
N TYR A 115 2.54 -11.92 4.28
CA TYR A 115 1.10 -11.78 4.23
C TYR A 115 0.42 -13.07 4.65
N LYS A 116 -0.61 -12.95 5.48
CA LYS A 116 -1.46 -14.08 5.89
C LYS A 116 -2.91 -13.75 5.60
N ASN A 117 -3.67 -14.73 5.13
CA ASN A 117 -5.11 -14.54 5.06
C ASN A 117 -5.68 -14.41 6.50
N LEU A 118 -6.71 -13.59 6.65
CA LEU A 118 -7.41 -13.42 7.94
C LEU A 118 -8.39 -14.56 8.23
N LYS A 119 -8.66 -15.42 7.24
CA LYS A 119 -9.58 -16.55 7.33
C LYS A 119 -9.00 -17.71 8.14
N ASP A 120 -7.82 -18.19 7.77
CA ASP A 120 -7.20 -19.38 8.35
C ASP A 120 -5.69 -19.23 8.64
N GLY A 121 -5.13 -18.04 8.41
CA GLY A 121 -3.71 -17.74 8.62
C GLY A 121 -2.78 -18.26 7.53
N THR A 122 -3.30 -18.80 6.41
CA THR A 122 -2.47 -19.29 5.30
C THR A 122 -1.63 -18.16 4.72
N LYS A 123 -0.35 -18.46 4.51
CA LYS A 123 0.61 -17.50 3.95
C LYS A 123 0.37 -17.28 2.46
N VAL A 124 0.38 -16.01 2.07
CA VAL A 124 0.32 -15.57 0.69
C VAL A 124 1.62 -14.83 0.37
N PHE A 125 2.32 -15.28 -0.65
CA PHE A 125 3.56 -14.66 -1.12
C PHE A 125 3.24 -13.66 -2.23
N SER A 126 3.88 -12.50 -2.19
CA SER A 126 3.69 -11.47 -3.21
C SER A 126 4.27 -11.91 -4.57
N ILE A 127 3.86 -11.22 -5.64
CA ILE A 127 4.38 -11.45 -7.00
C ILE A 127 5.90 -11.21 -7.11
N ALA A 128 6.51 -10.55 -6.11
CA ALA A 128 7.95 -10.32 -6.06
C ALA A 128 8.77 -11.64 -6.13
N ILE A 129 8.20 -12.77 -5.69
CA ILE A 129 8.77 -14.10 -5.89
C ILE A 129 9.06 -14.40 -7.37
N ILE A 130 8.19 -13.99 -8.30
CA ILE A 130 8.43 -14.20 -9.74
C ILE A 130 9.65 -13.42 -10.23
N HIS A 131 9.85 -12.21 -9.71
CA HIS A 131 11.01 -11.41 -10.05
C HIS A 131 12.30 -11.99 -9.43
N PHE A 132 12.21 -12.55 -8.23
CA PHE A 132 13.29 -13.32 -7.63
C PHE A 132 13.64 -14.52 -8.52
N LEU A 133 12.66 -15.35 -8.91
CA LEU A 133 12.88 -16.52 -9.77
C LEU A 133 13.57 -16.16 -11.09
N LYS A 134 13.20 -15.03 -11.70
CA LYS A 134 13.82 -14.54 -12.95
C LYS A 134 15.26 -14.06 -12.79
N SER A 135 15.58 -13.45 -11.64
CA SER A 135 16.87 -12.79 -11.44
C SER A 135 17.85 -13.57 -10.56
N ASN A 136 17.34 -14.55 -9.82
CA ASN A 136 18.00 -15.28 -8.75
C ASN A 136 18.66 -14.37 -7.69
N ARG A 137 18.09 -13.18 -7.46
CA ARG A 137 18.62 -12.15 -6.55
C ARG A 137 17.52 -11.59 -5.67
N VAL A 138 17.84 -11.42 -4.39
CA VAL A 138 17.01 -10.64 -3.47
C VAL A 138 17.13 -9.16 -3.85
N LYS A 139 16.00 -8.52 -4.14
CA LYS A 139 15.89 -7.11 -4.49
C LYS A 139 14.57 -6.52 -3.99
N SER A 140 14.51 -5.20 -3.86
CA SER A 140 13.24 -4.48 -3.76
C SER A 140 12.61 -4.39 -5.15
N TYR A 141 11.49 -5.09 -5.34
CA TYR A 141 10.60 -5.02 -6.49
C TYR A 141 9.38 -4.14 -6.21
N TRP A 142 9.13 -3.78 -4.95
CA TRP A 142 8.04 -2.90 -4.53
C TRP A 142 8.08 -1.50 -5.17
N VAL A 143 9.26 -0.97 -5.46
CA VAL A 143 9.44 0.34 -6.12
C VAL A 143 8.80 0.38 -7.52
N LEU A 144 8.52 -0.78 -8.13
CA LEU A 144 7.97 -0.87 -9.48
C LEU A 144 6.44 -0.69 -9.54
N SER A 145 5.71 -0.75 -8.43
CA SER A 145 4.23 -0.82 -8.42
C SER A 145 3.50 0.44 -7.95
N GLY A 146 4.06 1.63 -8.13
CA GLY A 146 3.31 2.87 -7.94
C GLY A 146 3.18 3.31 -6.47
N SER A 147 4.30 3.41 -5.76
CA SER A 147 4.35 4.00 -4.42
C SER A 147 3.66 5.37 -4.37
N LEU A 148 2.95 5.66 -3.28
CA LEU A 148 2.45 7.01 -2.99
C LEU A 148 3.61 8.01 -3.14
N PRO A 149 3.56 8.93 -4.11
CA PRO A 149 4.68 9.82 -4.34
C PRO A 149 4.93 10.67 -3.09
N ASN A 150 6.20 10.83 -2.75
CA ASN A 150 6.65 11.62 -1.61
C ASN A 150 6.23 11.10 -0.21
N LEU A 151 6.11 9.78 0.00
CA LEU A 151 5.92 9.19 1.35
C LEU A 151 6.82 9.82 2.44
N GLN A 152 8.09 10.03 2.10
CA GLN A 152 9.07 10.74 2.95
C GLN A 152 8.61 12.11 3.48
N ASN A 153 7.77 12.86 2.76
CA ASN A 153 7.23 14.13 3.25
C ASN A 153 6.16 13.91 4.32
N ILE A 154 5.34 12.88 4.18
CA ILE A 154 4.27 12.52 5.11
C ILE A 154 4.86 12.02 6.42
N PHE A 155 5.95 11.27 6.36
CA PHE A 155 6.66 10.76 7.54
C PHE A 155 7.28 11.85 8.43
N VAL A 156 7.25 13.12 8.02
CA VAL A 156 7.65 14.26 8.84
C VAL A 156 6.57 14.58 9.90
N ALA A 157 5.30 14.24 9.64
CA ALA A 157 4.21 14.48 10.59
C ALA A 157 4.48 13.74 11.91
N PRO A 158 4.46 14.41 13.08
CA PRO A 158 4.88 13.80 14.35
C PRO A 158 4.13 12.51 14.72
N GLU A 159 2.82 12.49 14.52
CA GLU A 159 1.96 11.32 14.78
C GLU A 159 2.28 10.15 13.85
N ILE A 160 2.48 10.38 12.55
CA ILE A 160 2.88 9.34 11.60
C ILE A 160 4.29 8.84 11.91
N HIS A 161 5.21 9.78 12.19
CA HIS A 161 6.61 9.46 12.47
C HIS A 161 6.73 8.53 13.68
N ALA A 162 6.05 8.86 14.78
CA ALA A 162 6.08 8.06 16.00
C ALA A 162 5.60 6.62 15.74
N GLU A 163 4.49 6.46 15.02
CA GLU A 163 3.94 5.13 14.72
C GLU A 163 4.78 4.34 13.70
N MET A 164 5.37 5.02 12.72
CA MET A 164 6.32 4.40 11.79
C MET A 164 7.58 3.89 12.51
N ILE A 165 8.11 4.64 13.47
CA ILE A 165 9.22 4.17 14.32
C ILE A 165 8.80 2.98 15.18
N ASN A 166 7.57 2.95 15.70
CA ASN A 166 7.05 1.77 16.40
C ASN A 166 7.02 0.54 15.49
N LEU A 167 6.46 0.67 14.29
CA LEU A 167 6.37 -0.39 13.28
C LEU A 167 7.76 -0.96 12.91
N VAL A 168 8.72 -0.09 12.61
CA VAL A 168 10.09 -0.49 12.24
C VAL A 168 10.81 -1.20 13.38
N ARG A 169 10.51 -0.87 14.63
CA ARG A 169 11.08 -1.55 15.81
C ARG A 169 10.38 -2.88 16.12
N HIS A 170 9.73 -3.48 15.11
CA HIS A 170 8.95 -4.72 15.18
C HIS A 170 7.83 -4.70 16.21
N LYS A 171 7.27 -3.51 16.48
CA LYS A 171 6.03 -3.41 17.25
C LYS A 171 4.83 -3.40 16.31
N THR A 172 3.67 -3.65 16.88
CA THR A 172 2.39 -3.42 16.22
C THR A 172 1.85 -2.05 16.60
N ILE A 173 1.08 -1.45 15.69
CA ILE A 173 0.29 -0.26 15.99
C ILE A 173 -1.19 -0.61 15.95
N THR A 174 -2.02 0.18 16.62
CA THR A 174 -3.47 0.04 16.55
C THR A 174 -4.07 1.31 15.98
N ILE A 175 -4.88 1.17 14.94
CA ILE A 175 -5.61 2.28 14.34
C ILE A 175 -7.11 2.06 14.44
N LYS A 176 -7.90 3.13 14.35
CA LYS A 176 -9.35 3.02 14.20
C LYS A 176 -9.70 2.92 12.72
N LYS A 177 -10.41 1.86 12.34
CA LYS A 177 -10.96 1.70 11.00
C LYS A 177 -11.96 2.84 10.73
N ILE A 178 -11.74 3.55 9.64
CA ILE A 178 -12.69 4.55 9.15
C ILE A 178 -13.61 3.84 8.17
N ASN A 179 -14.87 3.72 8.58
CA ASN A 179 -15.95 3.21 7.74
C ASN A 179 -16.58 4.38 6.97
N ASN A 180 -17.10 4.13 5.75
CA ASN A 180 -17.81 5.10 4.90
C ASN A 180 -16.99 6.36 4.59
N ILE A 181 -15.95 6.19 3.79
CA ILE A 181 -15.09 7.32 3.39
C ILE A 181 -15.86 8.22 2.43
N THR A 182 -15.72 9.54 2.63
CA THR A 182 -16.41 10.56 1.81
C THR A 182 -15.41 11.35 0.98
N ILE A 183 -15.92 12.17 0.06
CA ILE A 183 -15.10 13.08 -0.74
C ILE A 183 -14.31 14.05 0.16
N ASP A 184 -14.90 14.52 1.26
CA ASP A 184 -14.23 15.41 2.21
C ASP A 184 -13.01 14.74 2.85
N HIS A 185 -13.11 13.45 3.18
CA HIS A 185 -11.96 12.68 3.66
C HIS A 185 -10.85 12.61 2.60
N LEU A 186 -11.19 12.45 1.32
CA LEU A 186 -10.19 12.44 0.24
C LEU A 186 -9.52 13.81 0.04
N ILE A 187 -10.28 14.90 0.15
CA ILE A 187 -9.75 16.26 0.09
C ILE A 187 -8.81 16.51 1.28
N CYS A 188 -9.22 16.10 2.48
CA CYS A 188 -8.37 16.16 3.67
C CYS A 188 -7.09 15.33 3.48
N PHE A 189 -7.20 14.13 2.92
CA PHE A 189 -6.07 13.26 2.62
C PHE A 189 -5.12 13.85 1.59
N GLN A 190 -5.64 14.43 0.51
CA GLN A 190 -4.86 15.18 -0.47
C GLN A 190 -4.09 16.31 0.20
N HIS A 191 -4.77 17.18 0.94
CA HIS A 191 -4.10 18.27 1.63
C HIS A 191 -3.01 17.74 2.57
N PHE A 192 -3.28 16.67 3.31
CA PHE A 192 -2.32 16.05 4.23
C PHE A 192 -1.06 15.53 3.52
N ILE A 193 -1.22 14.89 2.36
CA ILE A 193 -0.09 14.42 1.54
C ILE A 193 0.82 15.57 1.11
N HIS A 194 0.25 16.72 0.76
CA HIS A 194 1.00 17.89 0.30
C HIS A 194 1.54 18.76 1.43
N SER A 195 0.81 18.86 2.54
CA SER A 195 1.11 19.77 3.65
C SER A 195 0.93 19.08 5.03
N PRO A 196 1.71 18.04 5.34
CA PRO A 196 1.50 17.16 6.50
C PRO A 196 1.70 17.82 7.87
N LEU A 197 2.30 19.03 7.92
CA LEU A 197 2.59 19.74 9.17
C LEU A 197 1.55 20.83 9.52
N THR A 198 0.66 21.19 8.60
CA THR A 198 -0.23 22.36 8.77
C THR A 198 -1.67 21.97 9.03
N ILE A 199 -2.02 20.69 8.86
CA ILE A 199 -3.41 20.25 8.79
C ILE A 199 -3.80 19.56 10.09
N GLN A 200 -4.96 19.96 10.61
CA GLN A 200 -5.67 19.27 11.68
C GLN A 200 -6.95 18.68 11.09
N CYS A 201 -6.82 17.49 10.51
CA CYS A 201 -7.97 16.69 10.11
C CYS A 201 -8.14 15.57 11.12
N GLU A 202 -9.36 15.38 11.61
CA GLU A 202 -9.66 14.29 12.53
C GLU A 202 -9.36 12.94 11.87
N ASN A 203 -8.74 12.02 12.60
CA ASN A 203 -8.45 10.65 12.17
C ASN A 203 -7.58 10.55 10.89
N ILE A 204 -6.81 11.60 10.54
CA ILE A 204 -5.97 11.60 9.34
C ILE A 204 -4.87 10.53 9.38
N SER A 205 -4.33 10.27 10.58
CA SER A 205 -3.35 9.22 10.81
C SER A 205 -3.95 7.83 10.55
N ASP A 206 -5.13 7.56 11.09
CA ASP A 206 -5.87 6.33 10.86
C ASP A 206 -6.17 6.12 9.37
N LEU A 207 -6.62 7.17 8.66
CA LEU A 207 -6.87 7.13 7.22
C LEU A 207 -5.61 6.79 6.43
N PHE A 208 -4.48 7.41 6.80
CA PHE A 208 -3.19 7.14 6.17
C PHE A 208 -2.71 5.71 6.38
N PHE A 209 -2.81 5.17 7.60
CA PHE A 209 -2.41 3.79 7.88
C PHE A 209 -3.36 2.76 7.25
N GLN A 210 -4.66 3.06 7.15
CA GLN A 210 -5.61 2.25 6.41
C GLN A 210 -5.26 2.23 4.90
N TYR A 211 -4.91 3.38 4.32
CA TYR A 211 -4.43 3.46 2.94
C TYR A 211 -3.16 2.62 2.72
N LEU A 212 -2.19 2.67 3.63
CA LEU A 212 -0.98 1.85 3.54
C LEU A 212 -1.30 0.34 3.60
N CYS A 213 -2.29 -0.06 4.40
CA CYS A 213 -2.75 -1.44 4.45
C CYS A 213 -3.37 -1.89 3.12
N ASP A 214 -4.27 -1.07 2.57
CA ASP A 214 -4.92 -1.34 1.28
C ASP A 214 -3.90 -1.55 0.15
N ASN A 215 -2.83 -0.77 0.15
CA ASN A 215 -1.74 -0.86 -0.84
C ASN A 215 -0.69 -1.93 -0.48
N GLY A 216 -0.87 -2.68 0.59
CA GLY A 216 0.02 -3.77 1.00
C GLY A 216 1.32 -3.35 1.70
N TYR A 217 1.50 -2.07 2.06
CA TYR A 217 2.63 -1.63 2.91
C TYR A 217 2.50 -2.13 4.36
N LEU A 218 1.28 -2.44 4.79
CA LEU A 218 1.01 -2.96 6.13
C LEU A 218 0.12 -4.19 6.05
N HIS A 219 0.25 -5.05 7.03
CA HIS A 219 -0.56 -6.26 7.17
C HIS A 219 -1.39 -6.18 8.46
N ILE A 220 -2.69 -6.47 8.34
CA ILE A 220 -3.59 -6.60 9.49
C ILE A 220 -3.33 -7.94 10.15
N ILE A 221 -2.97 -7.93 11.43
CA ILE A 221 -2.84 -9.14 12.25
C ILE A 221 -4.19 -9.49 12.91
N LYS A 222 -4.94 -8.46 13.30
CA LYS A 222 -6.17 -8.62 14.07
C LYS A 222 -7.13 -7.47 13.86
N THR A 223 -8.42 -7.79 13.85
CA THR A 223 -9.52 -6.83 13.87
C THR A 223 -10.38 -7.10 15.11
N ILE A 224 -10.65 -6.06 15.90
CA ILE A 224 -11.55 -6.11 17.07
C ILE A 224 -12.51 -4.94 16.97
N GLY A 225 -13.76 -5.19 16.59
CA GLY A 225 -14.69 -4.11 16.26
C GLY A 225 -14.12 -3.22 15.16
N ASP A 226 -14.07 -1.91 15.42
CA ASP A 226 -13.45 -0.93 14.52
C ASP A 226 -11.95 -0.72 14.80
N SER A 227 -11.28 -1.55 15.60
CA SER A 227 -9.83 -1.44 15.83
C SER A 227 -9.05 -2.43 14.97
N LEU A 228 -8.03 -1.94 14.26
CA LEU A 228 -7.13 -2.73 13.43
C LEU A 228 -5.72 -2.74 14.03
N THR A 229 -5.17 -3.92 14.25
CA THR A 229 -3.77 -4.08 14.67
C THR A 229 -2.90 -4.37 13.45
N LEU A 230 -1.93 -3.51 13.19
CA LEU A 230 -1.11 -3.51 11.97
C LEU A 230 0.36 -3.86 12.26
N THR A 231 1.02 -4.44 11.27
CA THR A 231 2.47 -4.69 11.26
C THR A 231 3.06 -4.52 9.86
N ILE A 232 4.39 -4.48 9.78
CA ILE A 232 5.11 -4.55 8.50
C ILE A 232 5.14 -6.02 8.06
N PRO A 233 4.68 -6.35 6.84
CA PRO A 233 4.53 -7.74 6.41
C PRO A 233 5.88 -8.46 6.30
N ASN A 234 6.86 -7.85 5.63
CA ASN A 234 8.09 -8.53 5.24
C ASN A 234 9.30 -7.57 5.22
N SER A 235 10.48 -8.13 4.98
CA SER A 235 11.74 -7.36 4.97
C SER A 235 11.83 -6.39 3.78
N GLU A 236 11.20 -6.71 2.65
CA GLU A 236 11.13 -5.81 1.49
C GLU A 236 10.42 -4.50 1.84
N ILE A 237 9.23 -4.59 2.45
CA ILE A 237 8.47 -3.42 2.86
C ILE A 237 9.17 -2.69 4.02
N ALA A 238 9.75 -3.44 4.97
CA ALA A 238 10.55 -2.83 6.04
C ALA A 238 11.69 -1.98 5.45
N HIS A 239 12.38 -2.50 4.44
CA HIS A 239 13.45 -1.80 3.74
C HIS A 239 12.92 -0.52 3.06
N GLU A 240 11.77 -0.58 2.39
CA GLU A 240 11.17 0.59 1.72
C GLU A 240 10.74 1.66 2.73
N ILE A 241 10.10 1.27 3.83
CA ILE A 241 9.71 2.21 4.90
C ILE A 241 10.94 2.84 5.53
N LEU A 242 11.98 2.05 5.85
CA LEU A 242 13.25 2.54 6.37
C LEU A 242 13.93 3.52 5.41
N HIS A 243 13.94 3.20 4.11
CA HIS A 243 14.50 4.05 3.07
C HIS A 243 13.81 5.42 3.05
N ASN A 244 12.48 5.43 3.21
CA ASN A 244 11.68 6.65 3.26
C ASN A 244 11.74 7.38 4.61
N LEU A 245 11.99 6.71 5.74
CA LEU A 245 12.11 7.33 7.08
C LEU A 245 13.47 7.99 7.31
N TYR A 246 14.54 7.40 6.79
CA TYR A 246 15.92 7.87 7.01
C TYR A 246 16.46 8.57 5.78
N THR A 247 15.74 9.58 5.29
CA THR A 247 16.24 10.52 4.28
C THR A 247 16.88 11.74 4.96
N ALA A 248 17.94 12.27 4.35
CA ALA A 248 18.55 13.51 4.84
C ALA A 248 17.54 14.67 4.85
N LYS A 249 16.71 14.74 3.81
CA LYS A 249 15.58 15.68 3.70
C LYS A 249 14.63 15.63 4.91
N LEU A 250 14.30 14.44 5.40
CA LEU A 250 13.48 14.27 6.62
C LEU A 250 14.18 14.81 7.85
N LYS A 251 15.43 14.39 8.07
CA LYS A 251 16.20 14.83 9.24
C LYS A 251 16.47 16.33 9.21
N SER A 252 16.74 16.92 8.05
CA SER A 252 16.89 18.36 7.88
C SER A 252 15.61 19.12 8.23
N LYS A 253 14.43 18.65 7.81
CA LYS A 253 13.15 19.22 8.24
C LYS A 253 12.88 19.05 9.74
N GLN A 254 13.21 17.90 10.31
CA GLN A 254 12.97 17.59 11.72
C GLN A 254 13.87 18.41 12.65
N PHE A 255 15.15 18.56 12.31
CA PHE A 255 16.16 19.24 13.14
C PHE A 255 16.47 20.67 12.70
N LYS A 256 15.80 21.17 11.65
CA LYS A 256 16.02 22.50 11.04
C LYS A 256 17.48 22.75 10.68
N PHE A 257 18.13 21.76 10.07
CA PHE A 257 19.53 21.85 9.68
C PHE A 257 19.77 22.95 8.65
N ASN A 258 20.93 23.57 8.70
CA ASN A 258 21.38 24.48 7.65
C ASN A 258 21.88 23.69 6.41
N LEU A 259 22.10 24.39 5.29
CA LEU A 259 22.51 23.78 4.01
C LEU A 259 23.77 22.90 4.10
N VAL A 260 24.72 23.24 4.98
CA VAL A 260 25.97 22.50 5.14
C VAL A 260 25.76 21.21 5.92
N GLU A 261 24.95 21.27 6.98
CA GLU A 261 24.56 20.11 7.79
C GLU A 261 23.71 19.12 6.98
N ASP A 262 22.79 19.62 6.16
CA ASP A 262 21.97 18.79 5.28
C ASP A 262 22.82 18.05 4.22
N TRP A 263 23.79 18.73 3.62
CA TRP A 263 24.73 18.12 2.68
C TRP A 263 25.59 17.03 3.35
N ALA A 264 26.13 17.30 4.54
CA ALA A 264 26.94 16.35 5.29
C ALA A 264 26.14 15.10 5.68
N LEU A 265 24.89 15.28 6.12
CA LEU A 265 23.99 14.19 6.47
C LEU A 265 23.55 13.37 5.27
N THR A 266 23.27 14.04 4.13
CA THR A 266 22.97 13.37 2.86
C THR A 266 24.11 12.44 2.46
N ASN A 267 25.35 12.94 2.44
CA ASN A 267 26.51 12.12 2.09
C ASN A 267 26.77 10.99 3.09
N ALA A 268 26.55 11.22 4.38
CA ALA A 268 26.67 10.17 5.39
C ALA A 268 25.64 9.05 5.18
N LEU A 269 24.38 9.39 4.90
CA LEU A 269 23.32 8.41 4.63
C LEU A 269 23.55 7.68 3.30
N GLU A 270 23.96 8.37 2.24
CA GLU A 270 24.29 7.75 0.94
C GLU A 270 25.50 6.82 1.03
N SER A 271 26.55 7.18 1.80
CA SER A 271 27.71 6.30 1.99
C SER A 271 27.38 5.05 2.80
N LEU A 272 26.45 5.13 3.77
CA LEU A 272 25.90 3.97 4.47
C LEU A 272 25.04 3.10 3.53
N ARG A 273 24.30 3.70 2.59
CA ARG A 273 23.50 2.99 1.58
C ARG A 273 24.38 2.18 0.61
N VAL A 274 25.46 2.75 0.09
CA VAL A 274 26.39 2.05 -0.82
C VAL A 274 27.07 0.86 -0.13
N LYS A 275 27.36 0.97 1.17
CA LYS A 275 27.89 -0.17 1.94
C LYS A 275 26.85 -1.29 2.08
N ASN A 276 25.60 -0.98 2.44
CA ASN A 276 24.57 -1.99 2.67
C ASN A 276 24.06 -2.69 1.40
N ALA A 277 24.12 -2.04 0.23
CA ALA A 277 23.76 -2.67 -1.06
C ALA A 277 24.80 -3.72 -1.52
N ASN A 278 26.02 -3.66 -1.00
CA ASN A 278 27.12 -4.59 -1.31
C ASN A 278 27.34 -5.66 -0.22
N VAL A 279 26.56 -5.64 0.87
CA VAL A 279 26.56 -6.72 1.85
C VAL A 279 25.53 -7.75 1.42
N THR A 280 25.99 -8.81 0.75
CA THR A 280 25.35 -10.12 0.89
C THR A 280 25.32 -10.43 2.39
N LEU A 281 24.14 -10.39 2.98
CA LEU A 281 23.96 -10.80 4.37
C LEU A 281 24.49 -12.23 4.52
N PRO A 282 25.28 -12.52 5.58
CA PRO A 282 25.72 -13.88 5.87
C PRO A 282 24.53 -14.81 6.16
#